data_AF-A0A3B1CT42-F1
#
_entry.id   AF-A0A3B1CT42-F1
#
_cell.length_a   1.000
_cell.length_b   1.000
_cell.length_c   1.000
_cell.angle_alpha   90.00
_cell.angle_beta   90.00
_cell.angle_gamma   90.00
#
_symmetry.space_group_name_H-M   'P 1'
#
loop_
_entity.id
_entity.type
_entity.pdbx_description
1 polymer ?
#
loop_
_entity_poly.entity_id
_entity_poly.type
_entity_poly.pdbx_seq_one_letter_code
_entity_poly.pdbx_strand_id
1 'polypeptide(L)' 'VVKILKIKKNIITISGIDAFNNTPLIDIKPYIKNLDSKEDANLGWVNIAEFDKHLKTHIAGTPHKH' A
#
# COMPACT_ATOMS: atom_id res chain seq x y z
N VAL A 1 2.81 9.62 1.53
CA VAL A 1 1.52 8.87 1.49
C VAL A 1 0.54 9.71 0.71
N VAL A 2 -0.27 9.09 -0.17
CA VAL A 2 -1.21 9.81 -1.04
C VAL A 2 -2.58 9.13 -1.01
N LYS A 3 -3.64 9.87 -1.35
CA LYS A 3 -4.98 9.29 -1.51
C LYS A 3 -5.25 9.02 -3.00
N ILE A 4 -5.66 7.80 -3.32
CA ILE A 4 -6.14 7.45 -4.67
C ILE A 4 -7.53 8.06 -4.86
N LEU A 5 -7.69 8.81 -5.96
CA LEU A 5 -8.96 9.39 -6.38
C LEU A 5 -9.61 8.56 -7.50
N LYS A 6 -8.80 8.03 -8.43
CA LYS A 6 -9.26 7.24 -9.58
C LYS A 6 -8.14 6.37 -10.15
N ILE A 7 -8.51 5.21 -10.70
CA ILE A 7 -7.63 4.36 -11.50
C ILE A 7 -8.24 4.18 -12.89
N LYS A 8 -7.47 4.43 -13.95
CA LYS A 8 -7.87 4.21 -15.34
C LYS A 8 -6.72 3.57 -16.11
N LYS A 9 -6.82 2.26 -16.37
CA LYS A 9 -5.72 1.46 -16.96
C LYS A 9 -4.44 1.65 -16.13
N ASN A 10 -3.39 2.20 -16.74
CA ASN A 10 -2.09 2.46 -16.13
C ASN A 10 -1.94 3.88 -15.56
N ILE A 11 -3.04 4.64 -15.42
CA ILE A 11 -3.03 6.00 -14.85
C ILE A 11 -3.75 5.98 -13.50
N ILE A 12 -3.07 6.46 -12.46
CA ILE A 12 -3.62 6.65 -11.12
C ILE A 12 -3.70 8.16 -10.85
N THR A 13 -4.90 8.66 -10.59
CA THR A 13 -5.13 10.04 -10.13
C THR A 13 -5.07 10.07 -8.61
N ILE A 14 -4.24 10.94 -8.05
CA ILE A 14 -3.97 11.02 -6.61
C ILE A 14 -4.12 12.46 -6.07
N SER A 15 -4.22 12.61 -4.75
CA SER A 15 -4.10 13.89 -4.05
C SER A 15 -3.05 13.85 -2.93
N GLY A 16 -2.34 14.96 -2.72
CA GLY A 16 -1.44 15.16 -1.59
C GLY A 16 0.00 14.67 -1.81
N ILE A 17 0.55 14.84 -3.01
CA ILE A 17 1.96 14.56 -3.30
C ILE A 17 2.77 15.85 -3.35
N ASP A 18 3.98 15.81 -2.80
CA ASP A 18 4.99 16.86 -2.91
C ASP A 18 6.14 16.35 -3.78
N ALA A 19 5.94 16.40 -5.09
CA ALA A 19 6.93 16.00 -6.09
C ALA A 19 6.78 16.89 -7.32
N PHE A 20 7.90 17.18 -7.99
CA PHE A 20 7.87 17.93 -9.23
C PHE A 20 7.28 17.10 -10.37
N ASN A 21 6.82 17.81 -11.40
CA ASN A 21 6.41 17.14 -12.63
C ASN A 21 7.59 16.35 -13.22
N ASN A 22 7.31 15.14 -13.71
CA ASN A 22 8.29 14.17 -14.23
C ASN A 22 9.29 13.59 -13.22
N THR A 23 9.09 13.76 -11.91
CA THR A 23 9.87 12.98 -10.93
C THR A 23 9.67 11.47 -11.18
N PRO A 24 10.74 10.67 -11.38
CA PRO A 24 10.60 9.23 -11.64
C PRO A 24 9.92 8.49 -10.49
N LEU A 25 8.97 7.63 -10.84
CA LEU A 25 8.32 6.72 -9.90
C LEU A 25 9.07 5.39 -9.84
N ILE A 26 9.49 4.98 -8.65
CA ILE A 26 10.29 3.77 -8.45
C ILE A 26 9.41 2.56 -8.11
N ASP A 27 8.45 2.74 -7.21
CA ASP A 27 7.59 1.65 -6.72
C ASP A 27 6.26 2.19 -6.21
N ILE A 28 5.24 1.33 -6.20
CA ILE A 28 3.92 1.62 -5.61
C ILE A 28 3.57 0.46 -4.67
N LYS A 29 3.35 0.79 -3.40
CA LYS A 29 2.85 -0.16 -2.40
C LYS A 29 1.51 0.30 -1.86
N PRO A 30 0.60 -0.63 -1.52
CA PRO A 30 -0.61 -0.25 -0.80
C PRO A 30 -0.22 0.17 0.61
N TYR A 31 -0.94 1.12 1.17
CA TYR A 31 -0.89 1.38 2.60
C TYR A 31 -1.83 0.39 3.28
N ILE A 32 -1.32 -0.45 4.17
CA ILE A 32 -2.04 -1.60 4.71
C ILE A 32 -2.52 -1.31 6.12
N LYS A 33 -3.85 -1.35 6.31
CA LYS A 33 -4.48 -1.28 7.62
C LYS A 33 -3.87 -2.30 8.60
N ASN A 34 -3.54 -1.86 9.82
CA ASN A 34 -2.91 -2.65 10.89
C ASN A 34 -1.44 -3.04 10.68
N LEU A 35 -0.83 -2.68 9.54
CA LEU A 35 0.61 -2.82 9.34
C LEU A 35 1.29 -1.46 9.31
N ASP A 36 0.68 -0.50 8.64
CA ASP A 36 1.18 0.85 8.50
C ASP A 36 0.37 1.86 9.36
N SER A 37 0.98 2.97 9.75
CA SER A 37 0.43 4.02 10.64
C SER A 37 -0.60 5.01 10.00
N LYS A 38 -1.67 4.51 9.38
CA LYS A 38 -2.78 5.32 8.80
C LYS A 38 -4.09 4.65 9.14
N GLU A 39 -4.83 5.26 10.05
CA GLU A 39 -6.03 4.69 10.65
C GLU A 39 -7.16 4.44 9.65
N ASP A 40 -7.29 5.31 8.63
CA ASP A 40 -8.30 5.23 7.57
C ASP A 40 -7.85 4.41 6.35
N ALA A 41 -6.71 3.71 6.43
CA ALA A 41 -6.28 2.82 5.36
C ALA A 41 -7.20 1.59 5.22
N ASN A 42 -7.25 1.05 4.00
CA ASN A 42 -7.83 -0.25 3.72
C ASN A 42 -6.71 -1.29 3.54
N LEU A 43 -6.99 -2.45 2.97
CA LEU A 43 -5.98 -3.48 2.69
C LEU A 43 -5.34 -3.32 1.30
N GLY A 44 -5.61 -2.22 0.60
CA GLY A 44 -5.18 -1.99 -0.77
C GLY A 44 -5.62 -3.10 -1.72
N TRP A 45 -4.69 -3.62 -2.51
CA TRP A 45 -4.90 -4.75 -3.42
C TRP A 45 -4.54 -6.10 -2.80
N VAL A 46 -4.32 -6.17 -1.48
CA VAL A 46 -4.00 -7.45 -0.83
C VAL A 46 -5.29 -8.23 -0.62
N ASN A 47 -5.38 -9.44 -1.19
CA ASN A 47 -6.57 -10.29 -1.16
C ASN A 47 -6.59 -11.24 0.04
N ILE A 48 -7.46 -11.00 1.03
CA ILE A 48 -7.57 -11.78 2.29
C ILE A 48 -7.69 -13.31 2.07
N ALA A 49 -8.27 -13.76 0.95
CA ALA A 49 -8.38 -15.18 0.65
C ALA A 49 -7.05 -15.82 0.22
N GLU A 50 -6.18 -15.03 -0.40
CA GLU A 50 -4.80 -15.41 -0.78
C GLU A 50 -3.79 -14.98 0.29
N PHE A 51 -4.24 -14.48 1.45
CA PHE A 51 -3.35 -13.97 2.51
C PHE A 51 -2.51 -15.11 3.10
N ASP A 52 -1.27 -15.07 2.63
CA ASP A 52 -0.12 -15.78 3.10
C ASP A 52 0.04 -15.66 4.62
N LYS A 53 0.32 -16.80 5.26
CA LYS A 53 0.77 -16.90 6.66
C LYS A 53 1.85 -15.86 6.97
N HIS A 54 2.65 -15.51 5.96
CA HIS A 54 3.71 -14.51 6.00
C HIS A 54 3.26 -13.08 6.39
N LEU A 55 2.16 -12.56 5.83
CA LEU A 55 1.73 -11.19 6.16
C LEU A 55 1.16 -11.10 7.57
N LYS A 56 0.50 -12.18 8.04
CA LYS A 56 0.06 -12.29 9.44
C LYS A 56 1.24 -12.30 10.40
N THR A 57 2.36 -12.95 10.04
CA THR A 57 3.57 -12.91 10.87
C THR A 57 4.19 -11.51 10.95
N HIS A 58 4.13 -10.72 9.88
CA HIS A 58 4.53 -9.31 9.92
C HIS A 58 3.62 -8.46 10.82
N ILE A 59 2.29 -8.57 10.67
CA ILE A 59 1.32 -7.82 11.50
C ILE A 59 1.47 -8.18 12.99
N ALA A 60 1.71 -9.46 13.29
CA ALA A 60 1.91 -9.93 14.66
C ALA A 60 3.31 -9.61 15.24
N GLY A 61 4.20 -8.99 14.46
CA GLY A 61 5.58 -8.73 14.87
C GLY A 61 6.38 -10.00 15.15
N THR A 62 5.98 -11.14 14.57
CA THR A 62 6.63 -12.43 14.80
C THR A 62 7.84 -12.58 13.87
N PRO A 63 9.06 -12.77 14.39
CA PRO A 63 10.24 -13.01 13.56
C PRO A 63 10.09 -14.28 12.70
N HIS A 64 10.45 -14.20 11.41
CA HIS A 64 10.39 -15.33 10.48
C HIS A 64 11.38 -15.13 9.33
N LYS A 65 11.61 -16.19 8.52
CA LYS A 65 12.44 -16.12 7.32
C LYS A 65 11.57 -15.78 6.10
N HIS A 66 12.14 -15.00 5.19
CA HIS A 66 11.58 -14.68 3.87
C HIS A 66 11.89 -15.79 2.86
#